data_AF-A0A433C597-F1
#
_entry.id   AF-A0A433C597-F1
#
_cell.length_a   1.000
_cell.length_b   1.000
_cell.length_c   1.000
_cell.angle_alpha   90.00
_cell.angle_beta   90.00
_cell.angle_gamma   90.00
#
_symmetry.space_group_name_H-M   'P 1'
#
loop_
_entity.id
_entity.type
_entity.pdbx_description
1 polymer ?
#
loop_
_entity_poly.entity_id
_entity_poly.type
_entity_poly.pdbx_seq_one_letter_code
_entity_poly.pdbx_strand_id
1 'polypeptide(L)'
;EQIDPARLDGHEFAGELSLSGELRPVSGALAMSLALHRQGGAPVQLVLPPGSAEEAALVPDMPVWRASHLLDVVQAFAWAPSGEAARDDPESGTGLVRVQAPARRAAPQGPDLVEVRGQAAAKRALEIAAAGHHSLLMSGPPGSGKSMLAQRFAGLLPDMSLDEALESAAVASLEGRFDIADWGRRPTRQPHHTASAVALVGGGSPPRPGGHHQSCAQRAGYMNQ
;
A
#
# COMPACT_ATOMS: atom_id res chain seq x y z
N GLU A 1 34.37 -17.76 -3.55
CA GLU A 1 32.91 -17.99 -3.68
C GLU A 1 32.36 -18.30 -2.29
N GLN A 2 31.57 -17.41 -1.68
CA GLN A 2 31.06 -17.58 -0.30
C GLN A 2 29.59 -18.04 -0.26
N ILE A 3 28.88 -18.02 -1.39
CA ILE A 3 27.46 -18.39 -1.53
C ILE A 3 27.32 -19.30 -2.76
N ASP A 4 26.57 -20.39 -2.61
CA ASP A 4 26.20 -21.27 -3.72
C ASP A 4 25.04 -20.65 -4.52
N PRO A 5 25.20 -20.34 -5.82
CA PRO A 5 24.13 -19.76 -6.63
C PRO A 5 22.87 -20.63 -6.68
N ALA A 6 23.00 -21.96 -6.57
CA ALA A 6 21.84 -22.86 -6.55
C ALA A 6 20.95 -22.66 -5.31
N ARG A 7 21.48 -22.08 -4.22
CA ARG A 7 20.69 -21.75 -3.02
C ARG A 7 19.92 -20.43 -3.15
N LEU A 8 20.28 -19.60 -4.13
CA LEU A 8 19.58 -18.36 -4.45
C LEU A 8 18.45 -18.60 -5.45
N ASP A 9 18.42 -19.75 -6.12
CA ASP A 9 17.34 -20.11 -7.03
C ASP A 9 15.98 -20.08 -6.29
N GLY A 10 14.99 -19.49 -6.96
CA GLY A 10 13.65 -19.30 -6.38
C GLY A 10 13.55 -18.18 -5.34
N HIS A 11 14.58 -17.36 -5.14
CA HIS A 11 14.53 -16.17 -4.28
C HIS A 11 14.68 -14.88 -5.08
N GLU A 12 13.91 -13.86 -4.70
CA GLU A 12 14.05 -12.50 -5.21
C GLU A 12 14.35 -11.54 -4.06
N PHE A 13 15.34 -10.67 -4.29
CA PHE A 13 15.84 -9.74 -3.31
C PHE A 13 15.58 -8.32 -3.79
N ALA A 14 14.98 -7.48 -2.94
CA ALA A 14 14.85 -6.06 -3.22
C ALA A 14 15.11 -5.24 -1.96
N GLY A 15 15.93 -4.20 -2.09
CA GLY A 15 16.37 -3.40 -0.96
C GLY A 15 17.45 -2.41 -1.41
N GLU A 16 17.51 -1.26 -0.76
CA GLU A 16 18.65 -0.38 -0.86
C GLU A 16 19.72 -0.78 0.16
N LEU A 17 20.99 -0.69 -0.19
CA LEU A 17 22.10 -1.09 0.69
C LEU A 17 22.89 0.14 1.15
N SER A 18 23.09 0.27 2.46
CA SER A 18 24.00 1.26 3.02
C SER A 18 25.45 0.78 3.01
N LEU A 19 26.40 1.71 3.16
CA LEU A 19 27.82 1.37 3.32
C LEU A 19 28.11 0.60 4.62
N SER A 20 27.25 0.70 5.65
CA SER A 20 27.37 -0.09 6.88
C SER A 20 26.85 -1.52 6.74
N GLY A 21 26.15 -1.83 5.63
CA GLY A 21 25.53 -3.13 5.40
C GLY A 21 24.05 -3.20 5.80
N GLU A 22 23.45 -2.09 6.27
CA GLU A 22 22.03 -2.01 6.59
C GLU A 22 21.18 -2.02 5.32
N LEU A 23 20.07 -2.77 5.38
CA LEU A 23 19.08 -2.84 4.31
C LEU A 23 18.00 -1.78 4.53
N ARG A 24 17.74 -0.97 3.51
CA ARG A 24 16.80 0.15 3.52
C ARG A 24 15.58 -0.17 2.63
N PRO A 25 14.38 0.27 3.05
CA PRO A 25 13.14 -0.01 2.34
C PRO A 25 13.13 0.58 0.93
N VAL A 26 12.48 -0.13 0.02
CA VAL A 26 12.20 0.30 -1.35
C VAL A 26 10.74 0.71 -1.50
N SER A 27 10.49 1.70 -2.36
CA SER A 27 9.12 2.08 -2.74
C SER A 27 8.53 1.04 -3.68
N GLY A 28 7.24 0.71 -3.50
CA GLY A 28 6.54 -0.23 -4.38
C GLY A 28 6.78 -1.71 -4.08
N ALA A 29 7.23 -2.08 -2.88
CA ALA A 29 7.44 -3.48 -2.50
C ALA A 29 6.15 -4.32 -2.61
N LEU A 30 5.01 -3.74 -2.22
CA LEU A 30 3.69 -4.36 -2.42
C LEU A 30 3.36 -4.53 -3.91
N ALA A 31 3.63 -3.52 -4.74
CA ALA A 31 3.34 -3.59 -6.17
C ALA A 31 4.17 -4.67 -6.86
N MET A 32 5.44 -4.82 -6.47
CA MET A 32 6.33 -5.89 -6.94
C MET A 32 5.77 -7.27 -6.54
N SER A 33 5.46 -7.46 -5.26
CA SER A 33 4.86 -8.70 -4.75
C SER A 33 3.57 -9.07 -5.47
N LEU A 34 2.69 -8.09 -5.71
CA LEU A 34 1.44 -8.28 -6.43
C LEU A 34 1.66 -8.66 -7.90
N ALA A 35 2.66 -8.07 -8.55
CA ALA A 35 3.02 -8.40 -9.93
C ALA A 35 3.51 -9.85 -10.05
N LEU A 36 4.38 -10.29 -9.12
CA LEU A 36 4.87 -11.66 -9.06
C LEU A 36 3.73 -12.67 -8.83
N HIS A 37 2.84 -12.36 -7.89
CA HIS A 37 1.67 -13.19 -7.62
C HIS A 37 0.76 -13.34 -8.85
N ARG A 38 0.52 -12.24 -9.58
CA ARG A 38 -0.35 -12.22 -10.77
C ARG A 38 0.27 -12.91 -11.99
N GLN A 39 1.58 -12.92 -12.12
CA GLN A 39 2.27 -13.58 -13.23
C GLN A 39 2.11 -15.11 -13.19
N GLY A 40 1.75 -15.69 -12.04
CA GLY A 40 1.49 -17.13 -11.90
C GLY A 40 2.70 -18.00 -12.24
N GLY A 41 3.91 -17.44 -12.13
CA GLY A 41 5.18 -18.13 -12.37
C GLY A 41 5.51 -19.13 -11.27
N ALA A 42 6.75 -19.64 -11.30
CA ALA A 42 7.25 -20.47 -10.20
C ALA A 42 7.14 -19.71 -8.87
N PRO A 43 6.84 -20.37 -7.75
CA PRO A 43 6.75 -19.71 -6.45
C PRO A 43 8.12 -19.12 -6.09
N VAL A 44 8.19 -17.79 -6.00
CA VAL A 44 9.39 -17.05 -5.61
C VAL A 44 9.27 -16.62 -4.17
N GLN A 45 10.38 -16.72 -3.43
CA GLN A 45 10.50 -16.21 -2.07
C GLN A 45 11.10 -14.82 -2.07
N LEU A 46 10.37 -13.84 -1.53
CA LEU A 46 10.85 -12.47 -1.44
C LEU A 46 11.68 -12.29 -0.18
N VAL A 47 12.87 -11.70 -0.31
CA VAL A 47 13.70 -11.25 0.82
C VAL A 47 13.82 -9.74 0.77
N LEU A 48 13.29 -9.07 1.79
CA LEU A 48 13.07 -7.62 1.80
C LEU A 48 13.51 -6.99 3.13
N PRO A 49 13.87 -5.71 3.13
CA PRO A 49 14.11 -4.92 4.35
C PRO A 49 12.83 -4.72 5.17
N PRO A 50 12.96 -4.35 6.46
CA PRO A 50 11.83 -3.90 7.26
C PRO A 50 11.08 -2.73 6.60
N GLY A 51 9.76 -2.70 6.75
CA GLY A 51 8.83 -1.82 6.03
C GLY A 51 8.37 -2.45 4.71
N SER A 52 9.31 -2.74 3.81
CA SER A 52 9.00 -3.34 2.50
C SER A 52 8.52 -4.79 2.63
N ALA A 53 9.06 -5.56 3.58
CA ALA A 53 8.64 -6.93 3.83
C ALA A 53 7.20 -6.99 4.35
N GLU A 54 6.84 -6.10 5.28
CA GLU A 54 5.49 -5.99 5.82
C GLU A 54 4.47 -5.57 4.75
N GLU A 55 4.85 -4.70 3.81
CA GLU A 55 4.04 -4.36 2.64
C GLU A 55 3.84 -5.55 1.70
N ALA A 56 4.93 -6.22 1.30
CA ALA A 56 4.88 -7.34 0.38
C ALA A 56 4.10 -8.53 0.93
N ALA A 57 4.13 -8.74 2.25
CA ALA A 57 3.41 -9.79 2.94
C ALA A 57 1.88 -9.60 2.93
N LEU A 58 1.37 -8.43 2.52
CA LEU A 58 -0.08 -8.23 2.33
C LEU A 58 -0.64 -9.06 1.17
N VAL A 59 0.22 -9.46 0.23
CA VAL A 59 -0.16 -10.32 -0.89
C VAL A 59 -0.34 -11.75 -0.39
N PRO A 60 -1.53 -12.36 -0.61
CA PRO A 60 -1.79 -13.73 -0.18
C PRO A 60 -0.81 -14.73 -0.78
N ASP A 61 -0.51 -15.78 -0.01
CA ASP A 61 0.29 -16.93 -0.44
C ASP A 61 1.71 -16.61 -0.94
N MET A 62 2.19 -15.38 -0.73
CA MET A 62 3.55 -14.98 -1.06
C MET A 62 4.48 -15.26 0.13
N PRO A 63 5.52 -16.10 -0.04
CA PRO A 63 6.53 -16.29 1.00
C PRO A 63 7.45 -15.06 1.06
N VAL A 64 7.32 -14.29 2.16
CA VAL A 64 8.12 -13.08 2.39
C VAL A 64 8.99 -13.23 3.64
N TRP A 65 10.26 -12.92 3.49
CA TRP A 65 11.29 -12.91 4.52
C TRP A 65 11.82 -11.51 4.72
N ARG A 66 12.00 -11.12 5.99
CA ARG A 66 12.56 -9.85 6.39
C ARG A 66 14.01 -10.03 6.81
N ALA A 67 14.91 -9.19 6.30
CA ALA A 67 16.30 -9.09 6.72
C ALA A 67 16.67 -7.62 6.97
N SER A 68 17.37 -7.32 8.08
CA SER A 68 17.72 -5.93 8.42
C SER A 68 19.13 -5.56 7.94
N HIS A 69 19.99 -6.56 7.74
CA HIS A 69 21.38 -6.37 7.37
C HIS A 69 21.80 -7.35 6.28
N LEU A 70 22.74 -6.96 5.42
CA LEU A 70 23.28 -7.81 4.35
C LEU A 70 23.88 -9.11 4.91
N LEU A 71 24.50 -9.03 6.09
CA LEU A 71 25.07 -10.21 6.77
C LEU A 71 24.00 -11.25 7.13
N ASP A 72 22.76 -10.83 7.45
CA ASP A 72 21.67 -11.75 7.76
C ASP A 72 21.34 -12.61 6.54
N VAL A 73 21.30 -11.96 5.37
CA VAL A 73 21.08 -12.62 4.07
C VAL A 73 22.25 -13.54 3.75
N VAL A 74 23.49 -13.04 3.82
CA VAL A 74 24.67 -13.86 3.52
C VAL A 74 24.75 -15.08 4.42
N GLN A 75 24.49 -14.95 5.72
CA GLN A 75 24.53 -16.08 6.67
C GLN A 75 23.46 -17.13 6.38
N ALA A 76 22.25 -16.71 5.98
CA ALA A 76 21.18 -17.64 5.62
C ALA A 76 21.52 -18.49 4.38
N PHE A 77 22.26 -17.91 3.42
CA PHE A 77 22.60 -18.58 2.15
C PHE A 77 24.06 -19.07 2.09
N ALA A 78 24.89 -18.78 3.09
CA ALA A 78 26.28 -19.20 3.17
C ALA A 78 26.41 -20.72 3.22
N TRP A 79 27.47 -21.22 2.60
CA TRP A 79 27.80 -22.64 2.53
C TRP A 79 27.85 -23.28 3.93
N ALA A 80 26.93 -24.21 4.21
CA ALA A 80 27.06 -25.12 5.34
C ALA A 80 27.88 -26.34 4.88
N PRO A 81 29.02 -26.68 5.50
CA PRO A 81 29.73 -27.90 5.17
C PRO A 81 28.79 -29.09 5.43
N SER A 82 28.62 -29.92 4.41
CA SER A 82 27.70 -31.06 4.35
C SER A 82 27.67 -31.86 5.67
N GLY A 83 26.52 -31.89 6.34
CA GLY A 83 26.31 -32.84 7.45
C GLY A 83 25.29 -32.45 8.50
N GLU A 84 25.00 -31.17 8.70
CA GLU A 84 23.92 -30.75 9.59
C GLU A 84 22.74 -30.36 8.71
N ALA A 85 21.73 -31.24 8.67
CA ALA A 85 20.42 -30.91 8.14
C ALA A 85 20.04 -29.54 8.69
N ALA A 86 19.93 -28.55 7.80
CA ALA A 86 19.42 -27.24 8.13
C ALA A 86 18.10 -27.48 8.87
N ARG A 87 18.13 -27.25 10.18
CA ARG A 87 16.93 -27.36 10.99
C ARG A 87 15.97 -26.34 10.40
N ASP A 88 14.83 -26.80 9.91
CA ASP A 88 13.66 -26.01 9.53
C ASP A 88 13.05 -25.32 10.78
N ASP A 89 13.89 -24.68 11.60
CA ASP A 89 13.48 -23.79 12.67
C ASP A 89 13.74 -22.35 12.19
N PRO A 90 12.70 -21.59 11.82
CA PRO A 90 12.81 -20.19 11.38
C PRO A 90 13.37 -19.24 12.44
N GLU A 91 13.64 -19.72 13.66
CA GLU A 91 14.18 -18.95 14.79
C GLU A 91 15.65 -19.27 15.11
N SER A 92 16.28 -20.20 14.39
CA SER A 92 17.66 -20.60 14.66
C SER A 92 18.66 -19.66 13.95
N GLY A 93 18.97 -18.53 14.57
CA GLY A 93 20.23 -17.81 14.43
C GLY A 93 20.50 -17.04 13.14
N THR A 94 19.64 -17.13 12.12
CA THR A 94 19.73 -16.27 10.93
C THR A 94 18.85 -15.04 11.14
N GLY A 95 19.33 -13.84 10.81
CA GLY A 95 18.52 -12.61 10.94
C GLY A 95 17.33 -12.53 9.97
N LEU A 96 17.01 -13.61 9.25
CA LEU A 96 15.83 -13.73 8.39
C LEU A 96 14.61 -14.14 9.21
N VAL A 97 13.54 -13.34 9.11
CA VAL A 97 12.27 -13.63 9.80
C VAL A 97 11.14 -13.72 8.77
N ARG A 98 10.36 -14.81 8.82
CA ARG A 98 9.18 -14.94 7.96
C ARG A 98 8.11 -13.94 8.39
N VAL A 99 7.66 -13.10 7.47
CA VAL A 99 6.63 -12.10 7.72
C VAL A 99 5.26 -12.69 7.40
N GLN A 100 4.30 -12.45 8.29
CA GLN A 100 2.90 -12.79 8.06
C GLN A 100 2.09 -11.53 7.78
N ALA A 101 1.10 -11.65 6.89
CA ALA A 101 0.16 -10.59 6.62
C ALA A 101 -0.55 -10.16 7.92
N PRO A 102 -0.64 -8.86 8.24
CA PRO A 102 -1.50 -8.41 9.32
C PRO A 102 -2.97 -8.72 9.01
N ALA A 103 -3.73 -9.04 10.05
CA ALA A 103 -5.18 -9.17 9.93
C ALA A 103 -5.81 -7.85 9.46
N ARG A 104 -6.78 -7.94 8.54
CA ARG A 104 -7.57 -6.77 8.12
C ARG A 104 -8.27 -6.17 9.32
N ARG A 105 -8.05 -4.87 9.55
CA ARG A 105 -8.79 -4.13 10.57
C ARG A 105 -10.07 -3.59 9.94
N ALA A 106 -11.17 -3.67 10.69
CA ALA A 106 -12.39 -2.97 10.31
C ALA A 106 -12.10 -1.46 10.23
N ALA A 107 -12.70 -0.79 9.25
CA ALA A 107 -12.53 0.65 9.11
C ALA A 107 -13.00 1.37 10.40
N PRO A 108 -12.27 2.39 10.89
CA PRO A 108 -12.72 3.17 12.02
C PRO A 108 -14.08 3.81 11.71
N GLN A 109 -14.99 3.78 12.69
CA GLN A 109 -16.33 4.36 12.55
C GLN A 109 -16.22 5.87 12.34
N GLY A 110 -16.52 6.30 11.11
CA GLY A 110 -16.61 7.71 10.74
C GLY A 110 -17.98 8.32 11.05
N PRO A 111 -18.22 9.55 10.61
CA PRO A 111 -19.54 10.17 10.70
C PRO A 111 -20.60 9.30 10.02
N ASP A 112 -21.73 9.09 10.69
CA ASP A 112 -22.81 8.20 10.23
C ASP A 112 -23.95 9.00 9.57
N LEU A 113 -24.54 8.44 8.52
CA LEU A 113 -25.72 8.95 7.84
C LEU A 113 -26.97 8.97 8.74
N VAL A 114 -27.00 8.15 9.79
CA VAL A 114 -28.08 8.14 10.80
C VAL A 114 -28.19 9.49 11.52
N GLU A 115 -27.08 10.20 11.72
CA GLU A 115 -27.03 11.49 12.41
C GLU A 115 -27.66 12.63 11.60
N VAL A 116 -27.84 12.45 10.29
CA VAL A 116 -28.35 13.48 9.40
C VAL A 116 -29.86 13.63 9.60
N ARG A 117 -30.32 14.82 9.99
CA ARG A 117 -31.76 15.09 10.11
C ARG A 117 -32.34 15.52 8.76
N GLY A 118 -33.42 14.88 8.33
CA GLY A 118 -34.09 15.17 7.05
C GLY A 118 -33.32 14.63 5.82
N GLN A 119 -33.48 15.29 4.68
CA GLN A 119 -32.84 14.94 3.40
C GLN A 119 -33.09 13.51 2.88
N ALA A 120 -34.32 13.00 3.01
CA ALA A 120 -34.67 11.63 2.64
C ALA A 120 -34.27 11.23 1.21
N ALA A 121 -34.50 12.11 0.23
CA ALA A 121 -34.12 11.86 -1.16
C ALA A 121 -32.60 11.72 -1.34
N ALA A 122 -31.81 12.56 -0.67
CA ALA A 122 -30.35 12.49 -0.75
C ALA A 122 -29.80 11.24 -0.05
N LYS A 123 -30.32 10.90 1.14
CA LYS A 123 -29.95 9.66 1.83
C LYS A 123 -30.23 8.43 0.97
N ARG A 124 -31.41 8.36 0.37
CA ARG A 124 -31.79 7.25 -0.51
C ARG A 124 -30.88 7.15 -1.73
N ALA A 125 -30.52 8.29 -2.33
CA ALA A 125 -29.58 8.32 -3.45
C ALA A 125 -28.18 7.82 -3.04
N LEU A 126 -27.70 8.19 -1.85
CA LEU A 126 -26.42 7.71 -1.31
C LEU A 126 -26.46 6.20 -1.06
N GLU A 127 -27.53 5.67 -0.48
CA GLU A 127 -27.70 4.22 -0.27
C GLU A 127 -27.68 3.44 -1.58
N ILE A 128 -28.44 3.90 -2.58
CA ILE A 128 -28.47 3.27 -3.91
C ILE A 128 -27.09 3.33 -4.55
N ALA A 129 -26.41 4.47 -4.48
CA ALA A 129 -25.08 4.63 -5.05
C ALA A 129 -24.03 3.76 -4.33
N ALA A 130 -24.11 3.64 -3.01
CA ALA A 130 -23.20 2.81 -2.24
C ALA A 130 -23.40 1.31 -2.52
N ALA A 131 -24.65 0.85 -2.55
CA ALA A 131 -24.97 -0.53 -2.88
C ALA A 131 -24.62 -0.89 -4.34
N GLY A 132 -24.84 0.04 -5.26
CA GLY A 132 -24.59 -0.14 -6.69
C GLY A 132 -23.17 0.20 -7.15
N HIS A 133 -22.28 0.64 -6.25
CA HIS A 133 -20.93 1.13 -6.60
C HIS A 133 -20.96 2.24 -7.68
N HIS A 134 -21.93 3.14 -7.60
CA HIS A 134 -22.11 4.22 -8.57
C HIS A 134 -21.35 5.50 -8.19
N SER A 135 -20.91 6.23 -9.21
CA SER A 135 -20.43 7.60 -9.04
C SER A 135 -21.59 8.54 -8.72
N LEU A 136 -21.35 9.53 -7.87
CA LEU A 136 -22.38 10.46 -7.41
C LEU A 136 -21.91 11.91 -7.53
N LEU A 137 -22.76 12.75 -8.13
CA LEU A 137 -22.56 14.20 -8.21
C LEU A 137 -23.62 14.89 -7.34
N MET A 138 -23.16 15.70 -6.37
CA MET A 138 -24.05 16.51 -5.54
C MET A 138 -24.07 17.95 -6.04
N SER A 139 -25.24 18.43 -6.48
CA SER A 139 -25.46 19.82 -6.90
C SER A 139 -26.51 20.50 -6.04
N GLY A 140 -26.29 21.77 -5.68
CA GLY A 140 -27.24 22.55 -4.88
C GLY A 140 -26.63 23.82 -4.29
N PRO A 141 -27.44 24.72 -3.71
CA PRO A 141 -26.99 25.99 -3.15
C PRO A 141 -25.97 25.81 -2.02
N PRO A 142 -25.11 26.82 -1.74
CA PRO A 142 -24.19 26.76 -0.60
C PRO A 142 -24.96 26.56 0.71
N GLY A 143 -24.37 25.83 1.66
CA GLY A 143 -25.02 25.50 2.94
C GLY A 143 -25.99 24.31 2.92
N SER A 144 -26.26 23.70 1.76
CA SER A 144 -27.18 22.55 1.66
C SER A 144 -26.67 21.22 2.25
N GLY A 145 -25.47 21.22 2.87
CA GLY A 145 -24.91 20.03 3.52
C GLY A 145 -24.21 19.02 2.58
N LYS A 146 -23.86 19.39 1.35
CA LYS A 146 -23.18 18.48 0.39
C LYS A 146 -21.89 17.87 0.93
N SER A 147 -20.99 18.69 1.49
CA SER A 147 -19.74 18.20 2.06
C SER A 147 -19.97 17.28 3.28
N MET A 148 -20.99 17.62 4.09
CA MET A 148 -21.41 16.83 5.25
C MET A 148 -21.93 15.44 4.83
N LEU A 149 -22.72 15.38 3.75
CA LEU A 149 -23.19 14.12 3.17
C LEU A 149 -22.05 13.32 2.51
N ALA A 150 -21.17 13.99 1.77
CA ALA A 150 -20.05 13.33 1.09
C ALA A 150 -19.08 12.64 2.07
N GLN A 151 -18.83 13.25 3.24
CA GLN A 151 -18.02 12.63 4.29
C GLN A 151 -18.66 11.36 4.88
N ARG A 152 -20.00 11.35 4.99
CA ARG A 152 -20.78 10.20 5.50
C ARG A 152 -20.95 9.09 4.47
N PHE A 153 -20.95 9.44 3.18
CA PHE A 153 -21.01 8.47 2.10
C PHE A 153 -19.86 7.46 2.17
N ALA A 154 -18.66 7.90 2.55
CA ALA A 154 -17.51 7.02 2.71
C ALA A 154 -17.74 5.88 3.72
N GLY A 155 -18.47 6.15 4.81
CA GLY A 155 -18.83 5.14 5.81
C GLY A 155 -19.99 4.23 5.40
N LEU A 156 -20.74 4.60 4.36
CA LEU A 156 -21.83 3.79 3.81
C LEU A 156 -21.34 2.77 2.77
N LEU A 157 -20.17 3.01 2.20
CA LEU A 157 -19.60 2.13 1.18
C LEU A 157 -19.28 0.75 1.78
N PRO A 158 -19.54 -0.33 1.04
CA PRO A 158 -19.18 -1.67 1.48
C PRO A 158 -17.66 -1.80 1.64
N ASP A 159 -17.27 -2.73 2.51
CA ASP A 159 -15.88 -3.12 2.72
C ASP A 159 -15.23 -3.50 1.39
N MET A 160 -13.96 -3.14 1.23
CA MET A 160 -13.21 -3.48 0.02
C MET A 160 -12.97 -4.99 -0.05
N SER A 161 -13.11 -5.53 -1.25
CA SER A 161 -12.63 -6.86 -1.58
C SER A 161 -11.11 -6.98 -1.35
N LEU A 162 -10.59 -8.20 -1.44
CA LEU A 162 -9.15 -8.42 -1.31
C LEU A 162 -8.36 -7.68 -2.37
N ASP A 163 -8.79 -7.83 -3.62
CA ASP A 163 -8.17 -7.24 -4.80
C ASP A 163 -8.22 -5.71 -4.78
N GLU A 164 -9.37 -5.11 -4.47
CA GLU A 164 -9.49 -3.64 -4.38
C GLU A 164 -8.55 -3.05 -3.33
N ALA A 165 -8.40 -3.73 -2.18
CA ALA A 165 -7.49 -3.28 -1.13
C ALA A 165 -6.03 -3.40 -1.56
N LEU A 166 -5.66 -4.51 -2.23
CA LEU A 166 -4.32 -4.71 -2.78
C LEU A 166 -3.97 -3.64 -3.83
N GLU A 167 -4.89 -3.35 -4.74
CA GLU A 167 -4.68 -2.34 -5.78
C GLU A 167 -4.56 -0.93 -5.20
N SER A 168 -5.45 -0.57 -4.27
CA SER A 168 -5.39 0.71 -3.56
C SER A 168 -4.07 0.88 -2.80
N ALA A 169 -3.64 -0.16 -2.08
CA ALA A 169 -2.40 -0.15 -1.33
C ALA A 169 -1.17 -0.13 -2.25
N ALA A 170 -1.20 -0.84 -3.39
CA ALA A 170 -0.11 -0.84 -4.36
C ALA A 170 0.14 0.57 -4.92
N VAL A 171 -0.92 1.32 -5.25
CA VAL A 171 -0.81 2.72 -5.68
C VAL A 171 -0.21 3.58 -4.57
N ALA A 172 -0.65 3.43 -3.32
CA ALA A 172 -0.11 4.19 -2.19
C ALA A 172 1.36 3.86 -1.87
N SER A 173 1.76 2.59 -2.04
CA SER A 173 3.12 2.10 -1.84
C SER A 173 4.08 2.65 -2.89
N LEU A 174 3.64 2.71 -4.16
CA LEU A 174 4.39 3.36 -5.24
C LEU A 174 4.60 4.86 -5.00
N GLU A 175 3.67 5.52 -4.30
CA GLU A 175 3.81 6.91 -3.89
C GLU A 175 4.69 7.12 -2.64
N GLY A 176 5.10 6.04 -1.95
CA GLY A 176 5.80 6.11 -0.67
C GLY A 176 4.94 6.67 0.47
N ARG A 177 3.60 6.54 0.36
CA ARG A 177 2.62 7.06 1.32
C ARG A 177 1.76 5.98 1.97
N PHE A 178 2.07 4.72 1.73
CA PHE A 178 1.32 3.64 2.33
C PHE A 178 1.67 3.50 3.81
N ASP A 179 0.65 3.48 4.64
CA ASP A 179 0.75 3.07 6.04
C ASP A 179 -0.04 1.77 6.19
N ILE A 180 0.62 0.77 6.78
CA ILE A 180 0.00 -0.53 7.07
C ILE A 180 -1.22 -0.39 8.01
N ALA A 181 -1.28 0.67 8.80
CA ALA A 181 -2.43 1.01 9.63
C ALA A 181 -3.70 1.32 8.81
N ASP A 182 -3.56 1.78 7.56
CA ASP A 182 -4.65 2.04 6.62
C ASP A 182 -4.97 0.83 5.72
N TRP A 183 -4.37 -0.34 5.97
CA TRP A 183 -4.66 -1.56 5.22
C TRP A 183 -6.15 -1.94 5.26
N GLY A 184 -6.75 -2.13 4.09
CA GLY A 184 -8.17 -2.46 3.96
C GLY A 184 -9.11 -1.25 4.12
N ARG A 185 -8.58 -0.04 4.35
CA ARG A 185 -9.39 1.18 4.45
C ARG A 185 -9.54 1.85 3.09
N ARG A 186 -10.78 2.19 2.71
CA ARG A 186 -11.05 2.87 1.44
C ARG A 186 -10.43 4.28 1.45
N PRO A 187 -9.60 4.63 0.44
CA PRO A 187 -9.02 5.96 0.37
C PRO A 187 -10.11 6.99 0.08
N THR A 188 -10.16 8.05 0.89
CA THR A 188 -11.01 9.22 0.63
C THR A 188 -10.11 10.45 0.55
N ARG A 189 -10.38 11.30 -0.45
CA ARG A 189 -9.62 12.53 -0.67
C ARG A 189 -10.56 13.72 -0.67
N GLN A 190 -10.12 14.82 -0.07
CA GLN A 190 -10.80 16.11 -0.10
C GLN A 190 -9.89 17.10 -0.80
N PRO A 191 -9.91 17.16 -2.14
CA PRO A 191 -9.08 18.13 -2.85
C PRO A 191 -9.51 19.55 -2.46
N HIS A 192 -8.52 20.44 -2.29
CA HIS A 192 -8.83 21.86 -2.19
C HIS A 192 -9.61 22.32 -3.43
N HIS A 193 -10.53 23.25 -3.22
CA HIS A 193 -11.40 23.82 -4.27
C HIS A 193 -10.63 24.56 -5.38
N THR A 194 -9.33 24.83 -5.18
CA THR A 194 -8.40 25.39 -6.18
C THR A 194 -7.56 24.34 -6.91
N ALA A 195 -7.78 23.03 -6.66
CA ALA A 195 -7.04 21.96 -7.33
C ALA A 195 -7.34 21.93 -8.83
N SER A 196 -6.29 21.91 -9.65
CA SER A 196 -6.43 21.76 -11.10
C SER A 196 -6.83 20.34 -11.49
N ALA A 197 -7.41 20.16 -12.68
CA ALA A 197 -7.74 18.84 -13.21
C ALA A 197 -6.51 17.91 -13.29
N VAL A 198 -5.33 18.47 -13.61
CA VAL A 198 -4.07 17.72 -13.64
C VAL A 198 -3.65 17.25 -12.24
N ALA A 199 -3.89 18.04 -11.20
CA ALA A 199 -3.60 17.63 -9.82
C ALA A 199 -4.52 16.51 -9.32
N LEU A 200 -5.74 16.41 -9.85
CA LEU A 200 -6.72 15.37 -9.51
C LEU A 200 -6.45 14.06 -10.24
N VAL A 201 -6.15 14.11 -11.54
CA VAL A 201 -5.95 12.91 -12.38
C VAL A 201 -4.54 12.34 -12.22
N GLY A 202 -3.57 13.17 -11.82
CA GLY A 202 -2.16 12.80 -11.81
C GLY A 202 -1.48 13.26 -13.08
N GLY A 203 -0.23 13.70 -12.92
CA GLY A 203 0.54 14.32 -14.00
C GLY A 203 1.85 14.89 -13.48
N GLY A 204 2.65 15.41 -14.40
CA GLY A 204 4.01 15.89 -14.13
C GLY A 204 5.07 15.06 -14.83
N SER A 205 6.31 15.53 -14.74
CA SER A 205 7.50 14.83 -15.22
C SER A 205 8.50 14.76 -14.07
N PRO A 206 8.73 13.58 -13.47
CA PRO A 206 8.19 12.26 -13.82
C PRO A 206 6.67 12.11 -13.50
N PRO A 207 5.94 11.23 -14.23
CA PRO A 207 4.51 11.00 -14.00
C PRO A 207 4.30 10.39 -12.61
N ARG A 208 3.29 10.90 -11.91
CA ARG A 208 2.91 10.45 -10.58
C ARG A 208 1.38 10.32 -10.50
N PRO A 209 0.83 9.39 -9.71
CA PRO A 209 -0.62 9.23 -9.60
C PRO A 209 -1.30 10.49 -9.04
N GLY A 210 -2.59 10.65 -9.36
CA GLY A 210 -3.40 11.79 -8.97
C GLY A 210 -3.69 11.82 -7.47
N GLY A 211 -3.59 13.01 -6.85
CA GLY A 211 -3.75 13.19 -5.40
C GLY A 211 -2.69 14.06 -4.72
N HIS A 212 -1.79 14.70 -5.49
CA HIS A 212 -0.75 15.59 -4.95
C HIS A 212 -1.32 16.84 -4.27
N HIS A 213 -1.51 16.77 -2.96
CA HIS A 213 -1.59 17.95 -2.10
C HIS A 213 -0.40 17.98 -1.16
N GLN A 214 0.64 18.72 -1.58
CA GLN A 214 1.46 19.59 -0.71
C GLN A 214 2.57 20.36 -1.49
N SER A 215 2.95 19.96 -2.71
CA SER A 215 4.11 20.57 -3.39
C SER A 215 3.81 21.64 -4.46
N CYS A 216 2.58 21.72 -5.01
CA CYS A 216 2.30 22.69 -6.08
C CYS A 216 2.16 24.16 -5.62
N ALA A 217 2.10 24.45 -4.32
CA ALA A 217 2.01 25.83 -3.84
C ALA A 217 3.34 26.61 -3.90
N GLN A 218 4.49 25.95 -4.13
CA GLN A 218 5.80 26.62 -4.07
C GLN A 218 6.48 26.88 -5.42
N ARG A 219 5.88 26.48 -6.56
CA ARG A 219 6.48 26.68 -7.89
C ARG A 219 5.75 27.65 -8.82
N ALA A 220 4.79 28.41 -8.31
CA ALA A 220 4.12 29.50 -9.05
C ALA A 220 4.43 30.91 -8.49
N GLY A 221 5.42 31.04 -7.60
CA GLY A 221 5.79 32.29 -6.92
C GLY A 221 7.08 32.99 -7.38
N TYR A 222 7.72 32.53 -8.46
CA TYR A 222 8.93 33.15 -9.02
C TYR A 222 8.82 33.28 -10.54
N MET A 223 7.89 34.12 -11.00
CA MET A 223 7.91 34.70 -12.36
C MET A 223 6.91 35.87 -12.41
N ASN A 224 7.15 36.88 -11.56
CA ASN A 224 6.77 38.28 -11.81
C ASN A 224 7.24 39.14 -10.63
N GLN A 225 8.50 39.55 -10.66
CA GLN A 225 8.97 40.93 -10.51
C GLN A 225 10.30 41.05 -11.25
#